data_AF-A0A3S0XM60-F1
#
_entry.id   AF-A0A3S0XM60-F1
#
_cell.length_a   1.000
_cell.length_b   1.000
_cell.length_c   1.000
_cell.angle_alpha   90.00
_cell.angle_beta   90.00
_cell.angle_gamma   90.00
#
_symmetry.space_group_name_H-M   'P 1'
#
loop_
_entity.id
_entity.type
_entity.pdbx_description
1 polymer ?
#
loop_
_entity_poly.entity_id
_entity_poly.type
_entity_poly.pdbx_seq_one_letter_code
_entity_poly.pdbx_strand_id
1 'polypeptide(L)'
;MPFDAEPPAEPPTRSARGNEHHLASLLLHVRPECRTAVRATVAAMPGVEIHIEQQGKMVVTVEGPHEGWIADRMTSLHLLDGVLSAVMVFHHLETVADTAPSA
;
A
#
# COMPACT_ATOMS: atom_id res chain seq x y z
N MET A 1 9.87 -21.64 -44.39
CA MET A 1 9.97 -20.53 -43.42
C MET A 1 8.84 -20.69 -42.40
N PRO A 2 9.02 -21.46 -41.31
CA PRO A 2 8.05 -21.43 -40.21
C PRO A 2 8.22 -20.12 -39.42
N PHE A 3 7.09 -19.52 -39.06
CA PHE A 3 6.98 -18.39 -38.14
C PHE A 3 7.78 -18.70 -36.87
N ASP A 4 8.75 -17.86 -36.56
CA ASP A 4 9.35 -17.77 -35.24
C ASP A 4 8.22 -17.36 -34.28
N ALA A 5 7.55 -18.35 -33.71
CA ALA A 5 6.57 -18.14 -32.67
C ALA A 5 7.36 -17.74 -31.43
N GLU A 6 7.43 -16.43 -31.20
CA GLU A 6 7.90 -15.84 -29.95
C GLU A 6 7.31 -16.66 -28.79
N PRO A 7 8.14 -17.22 -27.88
CA PRO A 7 7.60 -17.92 -26.73
C PRO A 7 6.72 -16.94 -25.95
N PRO A 8 5.58 -17.39 -25.38
CA PRO A 8 4.75 -16.51 -24.58
C PRO A 8 5.61 -15.91 -23.48
N ALA A 9 5.65 -14.58 -23.41
CA ALA A 9 6.27 -13.86 -22.32
C ALA A 9 5.82 -14.51 -21.02
N GLU A 10 6.77 -15.15 -20.34
CA GLU A 10 6.54 -15.78 -19.04
C GLU A 10 5.86 -14.72 -18.16
N PRO A 11 4.71 -15.00 -17.52
CA PRO A 11 4.23 -14.09 -16.48
C PRO A 11 5.38 -13.95 -15.48
N PRO A 12 5.67 -12.74 -14.95
CA PRO A 12 6.72 -12.58 -13.95
C PRO A 12 6.34 -13.43 -12.72
N THR A 13 6.80 -14.67 -12.71
CA THR A 13 6.72 -15.58 -11.58
C THR A 13 7.93 -15.21 -10.74
N ARG A 14 7.92 -14.01 -10.15
CA ARG A 14 9.03 -13.59 -9.31
C ARG A 14 8.87 -14.25 -7.94
N SER A 15 9.53 -15.40 -7.85
CA SER A 15 9.95 -16.12 -6.66
C SER A 15 9.82 -15.35 -5.35
N ALA A 16 9.02 -15.90 -4.43
CA ALA A 16 8.98 -15.54 -3.02
C ALA A 16 10.30 -15.92 -2.29
N ARG A 17 11.38 -15.18 -2.57
CA ARG A 17 12.61 -15.16 -1.75
C ARG A 17 13.31 -13.79 -1.83
N GLY A 18 12.67 -12.80 -1.24
CA GLY A 18 13.25 -11.53 -0.83
C GLY A 18 12.29 -10.94 0.19
N ASN A 19 12.77 -10.59 1.38
CA ASN A 19 11.95 -9.89 2.37
C ASN A 19 11.69 -8.47 1.83
N GLU A 20 10.68 -8.35 0.97
CA GLU A 20 10.19 -7.08 0.46
C GLU A 20 9.27 -6.47 1.53
N HIS A 21 9.63 -5.29 2.00
CA HIS A 21 8.82 -4.51 2.93
C HIS A 21 8.41 -3.23 2.22
N HIS A 22 7.10 -3.05 2.07
CA HIS A 22 6.52 -1.89 1.43
C HIS A 22 5.96 -0.97 2.50
N LEU A 23 6.32 0.30 2.44
CA LEU A 23 5.82 1.36 3.31
C LEU A 23 5.27 2.49 2.44
N ALA A 24 3.98 2.80 2.58
CA ALA A 24 3.35 3.86 1.80
C ALA A 24 2.66 4.86 2.71
N SER A 25 2.75 6.15 2.38
CA SER A 25 1.98 7.20 3.05
C SER A 25 0.87 7.68 2.14
N LEU A 26 -0.35 7.76 2.67
CA LEU A 26 -1.54 8.17 1.96
C LEU A 26 -2.17 9.39 2.62
N LEU A 27 -2.67 10.31 1.79
CA LEU A 27 -3.53 11.40 2.18
C LEU A 27 -4.97 11.02 1.86
N LEU A 28 -5.77 10.86 2.91
CA LEU A 28 -7.21 10.68 2.83
C LEU A 28 -7.89 12.03 2.98
N HIS A 29 -8.83 12.32 2.09
CA HIS A 29 -9.79 13.40 2.25
C HIS A 29 -11.12 12.75 2.62
N VAL A 30 -11.64 13.08 3.80
CA VAL A 30 -12.87 12.55 4.38
C VAL A 30 -13.87 13.66 4.57
N ARG A 31 -15.16 13.32 4.45
CA ARG A 31 -16.25 14.21 4.82
C ARG A 31 -16.16 14.56 6.30
N PRO A 32 -16.30 15.84 6.68
CA PRO A 32 -16.18 16.26 8.07
C PRO A 32 -17.22 15.58 8.97
N GLU A 33 -18.42 15.29 8.46
CA GLU A 33 -19.46 14.57 9.19
C GLU A 33 -19.11 13.09 9.46
N CYS A 34 -18.34 12.44 8.58
CA CYS A 34 -17.96 11.03 8.71
C CYS A 34 -16.59 10.83 9.36
N ARG A 35 -15.86 11.90 9.67
CA ARG A 35 -14.46 11.84 10.14
C ARG A 35 -14.25 10.87 11.30
N THR A 36 -15.10 10.93 12.32
CA THR A 36 -14.98 10.06 13.51
C THR A 36 -15.19 8.58 13.16
N ALA A 37 -16.14 8.28 12.27
CA ALA A 37 -16.42 6.91 11.83
C ALA A 37 -15.29 6.37 10.95
N VAL A 38 -14.85 7.15 9.97
CA VAL A 38 -13.72 6.76 9.09
C VAL A 38 -12.47 6.55 9.92
N ARG A 39 -12.15 7.45 10.85
CA ARG A 39 -11.01 7.30 11.77
C ARG A 39 -11.06 6.00 12.55
N ALA A 40 -12.22 5.65 13.12
CA ALA A 40 -12.38 4.42 13.88
C ALA A 40 -12.15 3.18 13.00
N THR A 41 -12.67 3.20 11.77
CA THR A 41 -12.47 2.11 10.81
C THR A 41 -11.01 1.99 10.41
N VAL A 42 -10.36 3.10 10.04
CA VAL A 42 -8.94 3.14 9.64
C VAL A 42 -8.04 2.68 10.78
N ALA A 43 -8.28 3.12 12.01
CA ALA A 43 -7.51 2.70 13.18
C ALA A 43 -7.67 1.21 13.53
N ALA A 44 -8.74 0.56 13.05
CA ALA A 44 -8.96 -0.88 13.19
C ALA A 44 -8.35 -1.69 12.04
N MET A 45 -7.83 -1.04 10.98
CA MET A 45 -7.22 -1.74 9.86
C MET A 45 -5.80 -2.22 10.22
N PRO A 46 -5.47 -3.50 9.98
CA PRO A 46 -4.14 -4.01 10.23
C PRO A 46 -3.11 -3.37 9.28
N GLY A 47 -1.96 -3.01 9.82
CA GLY A 47 -0.86 -2.40 9.06
C GLY A 47 -1.15 -0.97 8.61
N VAL A 48 -2.09 -0.27 9.25
CA VAL A 48 -2.41 1.13 8.97
C VAL A 48 -2.26 1.97 10.24
N GLU A 49 -1.48 3.05 10.16
CA GLU A 49 -1.29 4.00 11.24
C GLU A 49 -1.75 5.40 10.83
N ILE A 50 -2.41 6.11 11.75
CA ILE A 50 -2.89 7.49 11.53
C ILE A 50 -1.90 8.46 12.19
N HIS A 51 -1.34 9.39 11.41
CA HIS A 51 -0.35 10.35 11.91
C HIS A 51 -0.92 11.76 12.13
N ILE A 52 -1.73 12.25 11.20
CA ILE A 52 -2.24 13.62 11.23
C ILE A 52 -3.71 13.61 10.83
N GLU A 53 -4.53 14.36 11.57
CA GLU A 53 -5.95 14.55 11.28
C GLU A 53 -6.30 16.03 11.39
N GLN A 54 -6.59 16.70 10.26
CA GLN A 54 -6.97 18.12 10.26
C GLN A 54 -7.99 18.45 9.17
N GLN A 55 -9.07 19.13 9.55
CA GLN A 55 -10.07 19.70 8.61
C GLN A 55 -10.59 18.71 7.54
N GLY A 56 -10.83 17.45 7.92
CA GLY A 56 -11.28 16.42 6.99
C GLY A 56 -10.16 15.81 6.14
N LYS A 57 -8.89 16.12 6.41
CA LYS A 57 -7.74 15.42 5.85
C LYS A 57 -7.12 14.53 6.90
N MET A 58 -6.67 13.35 6.48
CA MET A 58 -6.01 12.38 7.33
C MET A 58 -4.79 11.83 6.61
N VAL A 59 -3.62 11.90 7.24
CA VAL A 59 -2.40 11.28 6.75
C VAL A 59 -2.25 9.93 7.44
N VAL A 60 -2.15 8.87 6.65
CA VAL A 60 -1.97 7.51 7.14
C VAL A 60 -0.73 6.89 6.53
N THR A 61 -0.12 5.96 7.25
CA THR A 61 0.94 5.11 6.73
C THR A 61 0.42 3.68 6.68
N VAL A 62 0.76 2.98 5.60
CA VAL A 62 0.37 1.60 5.35
C VAL A 62 1.65 0.80 5.12
N GLU A 63 1.80 -0.29 5.85
CA GLU A 63 2.91 -1.23 5.69
C GLU A 63 2.44 -2.61 5.23
N GLY A 64 3.28 -3.30 4.46
CA GLY A 64 2.92 -4.59 3.90
C GLY A 64 4.07 -5.39 3.30
N PRO A 65 3.86 -6.70 3.10
CA PRO A 65 4.89 -7.61 2.58
C PRO A 65 5.07 -7.56 1.06
N HIS A 66 4.17 -6.90 0.32
CA HIS A 66 4.27 -6.78 -1.14
C HIS A 66 3.40 -5.62 -1.65
N GLU A 67 3.65 -5.17 -2.88
CA GLU A 67 2.92 -4.06 -3.51
C GLU A 67 1.41 -4.31 -3.57
N GLY A 68 0.99 -5.53 -3.91
CA GLY A 68 -0.43 -5.90 -3.94
C GLY A 68 -1.18 -5.71 -2.61
N TRP A 69 -0.48 -5.82 -1.47
CA TRP A 69 -1.07 -5.59 -0.15
C TRP A 69 -1.34 -4.10 0.06
N ILE A 70 -0.36 -3.24 -0.30
CA ILE A 70 -0.53 -1.79 -0.25
C ILE A 70 -1.67 -1.35 -1.17
N ALA A 71 -1.75 -1.91 -2.39
CA ALA A 71 -2.81 -1.62 -3.34
C ALA A 71 -4.19 -2.01 -2.78
N ASP A 72 -4.34 -3.20 -2.20
CA ASP A 72 -5.59 -3.65 -1.55
C ASP A 72 -6.01 -2.73 -0.39
N ARG A 73 -5.05 -2.33 0.46
CA ARG A 73 -5.31 -1.37 1.55
C ARG A 73 -5.75 -0.02 1.00
N MET A 74 -5.07 0.50 -0.03
CA MET A 74 -5.43 1.76 -0.68
C MET A 74 -6.84 1.71 -1.27
N THR A 75 -7.19 0.63 -1.98
CA THR A 75 -8.54 0.42 -2.52
C THR A 75 -9.57 0.35 -1.40
N SER A 76 -9.29 -0.40 -0.34
CA SER A 76 -10.17 -0.51 0.83
C SER A 76 -10.43 0.85 1.47
N LEU A 77 -9.38 1.67 1.65
CA LEU A 77 -9.48 3.04 2.16
C LEU A 77 -10.29 3.94 1.22
N HIS A 78 -10.11 3.80 -0.10
CA HIS A 78 -10.85 4.58 -1.09
C HIS A 78 -12.35 4.26 -1.11
N LEU A 79 -12.73 3.03 -0.77
CA LEU A 79 -14.11 2.55 -0.74
C LEU A 79 -14.84 2.80 0.58
N LEU A 80 -14.15 3.33 1.61
CA LEU A 80 -14.79 3.65 2.89
C LEU A 80 -15.85 4.74 2.71
N ASP A 81 -17.02 4.52 3.30
CA ASP A 81 -18.08 5.52 3.29
C ASP A 81 -17.62 6.80 3.99
N GLY A 82 -17.78 7.94 3.31
CA GLY A 82 -17.29 9.22 3.77
C GLY A 82 -15.86 9.56 3.35
N VAL A 83 -15.11 8.67 2.70
CA VAL A 83 -13.86 9.04 2.00
C VAL A 83 -14.20 9.68 0.65
N LEU A 84 -13.72 10.90 0.45
CA LEU A 84 -13.83 11.66 -0.79
C LEU A 84 -12.66 11.35 -1.74
N SER A 85 -11.48 11.10 -1.19
CA SER A 85 -10.29 10.77 -1.96
C SER A 85 -9.25 10.08 -1.09
N ALA A 86 -8.50 9.16 -1.67
CA ALA A 86 -7.32 8.54 -1.07
C ALA A 86 -6.16 8.62 -2.07
N VAL A 87 -5.12 9.39 -1.76
CA VAL A 87 -4.00 9.65 -2.66
C VAL A 87 -2.72 9.19 -2.00
N MET A 88 -1.92 8.39 -2.72
CA MET A 88 -0.59 7.99 -2.27
C MET A 88 0.37 9.16 -2.46
N VAL A 89 1.00 9.58 -1.38
CA VAL A 89 1.97 10.71 -1.36
C VAL A 89 3.39 10.18 -1.42
N PHE A 90 3.63 9.02 -0.82
CA PHE A 90 4.94 8.41 -0.72
C PHE A 90 4.83 6.90 -0.77
N HIS A 91 5.82 6.24 -1.37
CA HIS A 91 5.98 4.79 -1.34
C HIS A 91 7.46 4.44 -1.31
N HIS A 92 7.81 3.59 -0.35
CA HIS A 92 9.13 3.02 -0.18
C HIS A 92 9.05 1.49 -0.23
N LEU A 93 10.08 0.90 -0.82
CA LEU A 93 10.26 -0.53 -0.92
C LEU A 93 11.66 -0.84 -0.38
N GLU A 94 11.71 -1.58 0.72
CA GLU A 94 12.93 -2.16 1.24
C GLU A 94 13.03 -3.59 0.78
N THR A 95 14.13 -3.93 0.10
CA THR A 95 14.50 -5.33 -0.13
C THR A 95 15.56 -5.67 0.90
N VAL A 96 15.28 -6.59 1.82
CA VAL A 96 16.31 -7.11 2.71
C VAL A 96 17.26 -7.97 1.88
N ALA A 97 18.26 -7.34 1.28
CA ALA A 97 19.42 -8.03 0.75
C ALA A 97 20.20 -8.59 1.95
N ASP A 98 20.43 -9.89 1.93
CA ASP A 98 21.24 -10.62 2.91
C ASP A 98 22.53 -9.85 3.19
N THR A 99 22.59 -9.16 4.33
CA THR A 99 23.86 -8.63 4.82
C THR A 99 24.61 -9.84 5.36
N ALA A 100 25.42 -10.44 4.50
CA ALA A 100 26.41 -11.41 4.94
C ALA A 100 27.20 -10.78 6.10
N PRO A 101 27.30 -11.42 7.27
CA PRO A 101 28.18 -10.93 8.32
C PRO A 101 29.60 -11.01 7.77
N SER A 102 30.21 -9.85 7.51
CA SER A 102 31.64 -9.77 7.22
C SER A 102 32.39 -10.17 8.49
N ALA A 103 32.75 -11.46 8.58
CA ALA A 103 33.70 -12.00 9.54
C ALA A 103 35.14 -11.78 9.07
#